data_AF-A0A497MJU5-F1
#
_entry.id   AF-A0A497MJU5-F1
#
_cell.length_a   1.000
_cell.length_b   1.000
_cell.length_c   1.000
_cell.angle_alpha   90.00
_cell.angle_beta   90.00
_cell.angle_gamma   90.00
#
_symmetry.space_group_name_H-M   'P 1'
#
loop_
_entity.id
_entity.type
_entity.pdbx_description
1 polymer ?
#
loop_
_entity_poly.entity_id
_entity_poly.type
_entity_poly.pdbx_seq_one_letter_code
_entity_poly.pdbx_strand_id
1 'polypeptide(L)'
;MITIQADYKTISFTLEEALRTERVIALKEEAEKLIGEEFGLTPEEVENPDIYWHNAWKMKVYRAIPYDGYHVKFAYLDDEVERGESYYYVRVTQLNGQMAWSSPIWVRFEGDST
;
A
#
# COMPACT_ATOMS: atom_id res chain seq x y z
N MET A 1 17.97 2.31 -14.70
CA MET A 1 16.62 2.85 -14.94
C MET A 1 15.63 1.80 -14.49
N ILE A 2 14.63 2.19 -13.69
CA ILE A 2 13.50 1.36 -13.29
C ILE A 2 12.33 1.76 -14.18
N THR A 3 11.66 0.78 -14.78
CA THR A 3 10.51 1.01 -15.67
C THR A 3 9.33 0.21 -15.14
N ILE A 4 8.18 0.88 -15.02
CA ILE A 4 6.91 0.27 -14.65
C ILE A 4 5.93 0.50 -15.80
N GLN A 5 5.31 -0.57 -16.27
CA GLN A 5 4.20 -0.52 -17.22
C GLN A 5 2.93 -0.99 -16.51
N ALA A 6 1.89 -0.18 -16.59
CA ALA A 6 0.53 -0.53 -16.20
C ALA A 6 -0.39 -0.18 -17.36
N ASP A 7 -0.98 -1.21 -17.97
CA ASP A 7 -1.79 -1.11 -19.18
C ASP A 7 -1.05 -0.35 -20.31
N TYR A 8 -1.62 0.76 -20.76
CA TYR A 8 -1.05 1.63 -21.80
C TYR A 8 -0.09 2.69 -21.26
N LYS A 9 0.09 2.79 -19.93
CA LYS A 9 0.92 3.82 -19.29
C LYS A 9 2.26 3.24 -18.87
N THR A 10 3.33 3.84 -19.38
CA THR A 10 4.71 3.50 -18.99
C THR A 10 5.33 4.67 -18.27
N ILE A 11 5.93 4.41 -17.10
CA ILE A 11 6.75 5.37 -16.37
C ILE A 11 8.16 4.82 -16.20
N SER A 12 9.15 5.71 -16.27
CA SER A 12 10.55 5.37 -16.03
C SER A 12 11.16 6.38 -15.08
N PHE A 13 12.00 5.90 -14.17
CA PHE A 13 12.69 6.72 -13.17
C PHE A 13 14.00 6.06 -12.73
N THR A 14 14.90 6.86 -12.18
CA THR A 14 16.17 6.42 -11.61
C THR A 14 15.96 5.80 -10.22
N LEU A 15 16.97 5.09 -9.72
CA LEU A 15 16.95 4.59 -8.34
C LEU A 15 16.90 5.74 -7.32
N GLU A 16 17.61 6.85 -7.58
CA GLU A 16 17.59 8.03 -6.72
C GLU A 16 16.17 8.61 -6.59
N GLU A 17 15.48 8.76 -7.71
CA GLU A 17 14.10 9.20 -7.76
C GLU A 17 13.14 8.21 -7.07
N ALA A 18 13.40 6.90 -7.20
CA ALA A 18 12.62 5.87 -6.52
C ALA A 18 12.73 5.97 -5.00
N LEU A 19 13.93 6.25 -4.47
CA LEU A 19 14.18 6.37 -3.03
C LEU A 19 13.60 7.65 -2.43
N ARG A 20 13.50 8.74 -3.21
CA ARG A 20 13.08 10.06 -2.73
C ARG A 20 11.57 10.31 -2.73
N THR A 21 10.85 9.81 -3.74
CA THR A 21 9.45 10.21 -3.95
C THR A 21 8.53 9.02 -4.23
N GLU A 22 7.27 9.17 -3.86
CA GLU A 22 6.17 8.33 -4.31
C GLU A 22 5.48 8.93 -5.54
N ARG A 23 4.71 8.11 -6.27
CA ARG A 23 4.02 8.50 -7.51
C ARG A 23 2.62 7.91 -7.53
N VAL A 24 1.70 8.62 -8.18
CA VAL A 24 0.39 8.09 -8.55
C VAL A 24 0.29 8.12 -10.07
N ILE A 25 0.02 6.96 -10.66
CA ILE A 25 -0.33 6.84 -12.07
C ILE A 25 -1.86 6.86 -12.13
N ALA A 26 -2.42 7.91 -12.72
CA ALA A 26 -3.85 7.98 -13.03
C ALA A 26 -4.05 7.72 -14.53
N LEU A 27 -4.92 6.77 -14.84
CA LEU A 27 -5.35 6.38 -16.18
C LEU A 27 -6.55 7.26 -16.58
N LYS A 28 -6.33 8.58 -16.73
CA LYS A 28 -7.41 9.55 -16.97
C LYS A 28 -8.01 9.41 -18.35
N GLU A 29 -7.21 9.01 -19.31
CA GLU A 29 -7.59 8.83 -20.71
C GLU A 29 -8.69 7.75 -20.84
N GLU A 30 -8.69 6.73 -19.99
CA GLU A 30 -9.78 5.76 -19.88
C GLU A 30 -11.05 6.35 -19.28
N ALA A 31 -10.92 7.18 -18.23
CA ALA A 31 -12.08 7.84 -17.63
C ALA A 31 -12.75 8.80 -18.62
N GLU A 32 -11.96 9.57 -19.36
CA GLU A 32 -12.43 10.46 -20.44
C GLU A 32 -13.20 9.67 -21.50
N LYS A 33 -12.62 8.57 -21.98
CA LYS A 33 -13.26 7.69 -22.96
C LYS A 33 -14.59 7.13 -22.45
N LEU A 34 -14.60 6.56 -21.24
CA LEU A 34 -15.81 5.95 -20.67
C LEU A 34 -16.93 6.98 -20.45
N ILE A 35 -16.60 8.18 -20.00
CA ILE A 35 -17.58 9.25 -19.82
C ILE A 35 -18.15 9.70 -21.17
N GLY A 36 -17.32 9.82 -22.19
CA GLY A 36 -17.78 10.10 -23.55
C GLY A 36 -18.69 8.99 -24.10
N GLU A 37 -18.34 7.73 -23.87
CA GLU A 37 -19.14 6.57 -24.32
C GLU A 37 -20.49 6.45 -23.59
N GLU A 38 -20.53 6.70 -22.28
CA GLU A 38 -21.75 6.54 -21.45
C GLU A 38 -22.69 7.76 -21.51
N PHE A 39 -22.14 8.97 -21.58
CA PHE A 39 -22.93 10.20 -21.46
C PHE A 39 -22.95 11.05 -22.74
N GLY A 40 -22.14 10.71 -23.75
CA GLY A 40 -22.03 11.51 -24.97
C GLY A 40 -21.38 12.88 -24.77
N LEU A 41 -20.62 13.06 -23.69
CA LEU A 41 -19.97 14.32 -23.35
C LEU A 41 -18.54 14.37 -23.88
N THR A 42 -18.19 15.49 -24.50
CA THR A 42 -16.81 15.86 -24.81
C THR A 42 -16.10 16.46 -23.60
N PRO A 43 -14.76 16.42 -23.52
CA PRO A 43 -14.00 17.06 -22.44
C PRO A 43 -14.32 18.54 -22.24
N GLU A 44 -14.68 19.26 -23.29
CA GLU A 44 -15.04 20.68 -23.25
C GLU A 44 -16.43 20.93 -22.63
N GLU A 45 -17.33 19.94 -22.69
CA GLU A 45 -18.68 20.03 -22.10
C GLU A 45 -18.71 19.69 -20.60
N VAL A 46 -17.63 19.10 -20.08
CA VAL A 46 -17.50 18.77 -18.67
C VAL A 46 -17.09 20.01 -17.87
N GLU A 47 -18.04 20.54 -17.09
CA GLU A 47 -17.84 21.74 -16.26
C GLU A 47 -16.69 21.58 -15.26
N ASN A 48 -16.57 20.41 -14.62
CA ASN A 48 -15.51 20.11 -13.67
C ASN A 48 -14.61 18.95 -14.16
N PRO A 49 -13.41 19.22 -14.71
CA PRO A 49 -12.51 18.18 -15.22
C PRO A 49 -11.95 17.25 -14.13
N ASP A 50 -12.11 17.58 -12.84
CA ASP A 50 -11.67 16.70 -11.75
C ASP A 50 -12.40 15.36 -11.76
N ILE A 51 -13.58 15.27 -12.39
CA ILE A 51 -14.31 14.01 -12.55
C ILE A 51 -13.49 12.94 -13.27
N TYR A 52 -12.59 13.32 -14.19
CA TYR A 52 -11.68 12.37 -14.84
C TYR A 52 -10.63 11.84 -13.86
N TRP A 53 -10.12 12.71 -12.98
CA TRP A 53 -9.24 12.26 -11.90
C TRP A 53 -10.00 11.35 -10.93
N HIS A 54 -11.18 11.73 -10.46
CA HIS A 54 -11.92 10.98 -9.45
C HIS A 54 -12.36 9.59 -9.94
N ASN A 55 -12.76 9.47 -11.21
CA ASN A 55 -13.22 8.21 -11.80
C ASN A 55 -12.10 7.39 -12.47
N ALA A 56 -10.88 7.92 -12.60
CA ALA A 56 -9.76 7.14 -13.16
C ALA A 56 -9.36 5.97 -12.25
N TRP A 57 -9.01 4.85 -12.88
CA TRP A 57 -8.18 3.82 -12.27
C TRP A 57 -6.82 4.43 -11.88
N LYS A 58 -6.33 4.07 -10.69
CA LYS A 58 -5.09 4.62 -10.15
C LYS A 58 -4.20 3.53 -9.59
N MET A 59 -2.91 3.63 -9.90
CA MET A 59 -1.87 2.86 -9.24
C MET A 59 -0.97 3.80 -8.44
N LYS A 60 -0.82 3.53 -7.14
CA LYS A 60 0.17 4.21 -6.30
C LYS A 60 1.46 3.40 -6.28
N VAL A 61 2.56 4.04 -6.66
CA VAL A 61 3.92 3.51 -6.52
C VAL A 61 4.56 4.21 -5.32
N TYR A 62 4.70 3.47 -4.22
CA TYR A 62 5.40 3.97 -3.03
C TYR A 62 6.89 4.18 -3.32
N ARG A 63 7.53 5.05 -2.53
CA ARG A 63 8.99 5.16 -2.55
C ARG A 63 9.65 3.79 -2.33
N ALA A 64 10.74 3.54 -3.02
CA ALA A 64 11.54 2.34 -2.82
C ALA A 64 12.15 2.32 -1.42
N ILE A 65 12.16 1.14 -0.81
CA ILE A 65 12.80 0.88 0.49
C ILE A 65 13.83 -0.23 0.25
N PRO A 66 15.12 -0.02 0.59
CA PRO A 66 16.11 -1.09 0.54
C PRO A 66 15.73 -2.26 1.45
N TYR A 67 16.29 -3.45 1.21
CA TYR A 67 15.99 -4.66 1.98
C TYR A 67 16.03 -4.44 3.49
N ASP A 68 17.10 -3.83 3.99
CA ASP A 68 17.28 -3.55 5.42
C ASP A 68 16.24 -2.58 6.00
N GLY A 69 15.56 -1.80 5.15
CA GLY A 69 14.49 -0.88 5.57
C GLY A 69 13.10 -1.52 5.62
N TYR A 70 12.92 -2.73 5.09
CA TYR A 70 11.65 -3.47 5.16
C TYR A 70 11.77 -4.88 5.76
N HIS A 71 12.99 -5.32 6.10
CA HIS A 71 13.25 -6.58 6.75
C HIS A 71 13.67 -6.36 8.21
N VAL A 72 12.98 -7.02 9.14
CA VAL A 72 13.32 -6.98 10.57
C VAL A 72 13.18 -8.37 11.17
N LYS A 73 14.11 -8.72 12.07
CA LYS A 73 13.98 -9.87 12.96
C LYS A 73 13.71 -9.34 14.36
N PHE A 74 12.65 -9.84 14.99
CA PHE A 74 12.21 -9.40 16.30
C PHE A 74 11.90 -10.62 17.16
N ALA A 75 12.35 -10.59 18.40
CA ALA A 75 12.02 -11.58 19.42
C ALA A 75 11.51 -10.83 20.66
N TYR A 76 10.45 -11.35 21.25
CA TYR A 76 9.86 -10.84 22.48
C TYR A 76 9.64 -12.02 23.42
N LEU A 77 10.06 -11.84 24.67
CA LEU A 77 9.81 -12.77 25.76
C LEU A 77 8.82 -12.10 26.70
N ASP A 78 7.74 -12.80 27.02
CA ASP A 78 6.75 -12.36 28.00
C ASP A 78 7.06 -13.01 29.35
N ASP A 79 7.72 -12.26 30.23
CA ASP A 79 8.09 -12.70 31.59
C ASP A 79 6.93 -12.55 32.59
N GLU A 80 5.80 -11.94 32.18
CA GLU A 80 4.64 -11.68 33.03
C GLU A 80 3.40 -12.47 32.55
N VAL A 81 3.61 -13.55 31.78
CA VAL A 81 2.51 -14.36 31.24
C VAL A 81 1.73 -15.07 32.36
N GLU A 82 0.43 -14.80 32.41
CA GLU A 82 -0.46 -15.44 33.38
C GLU A 82 -0.86 -16.85 32.92
N ARG A 83 -1.14 -17.73 33.88
CA ARG A 83 -1.72 -19.04 33.60
C ARG A 83 -3.10 -18.86 32.94
N GLY A 84 -3.34 -19.59 31.86
CA GLY A 84 -4.60 -19.56 31.13
C GLY A 84 -4.41 -19.23 29.67
N GLU A 85 -5.45 -18.69 29.04
CA GLU A 85 -5.45 -18.30 27.63
C GLU A 85 -5.01 -16.84 27.47
N SER A 86 -4.19 -16.58 26.47
CA SER A 86 -3.78 -15.24 26.07
C SER A 86 -3.64 -15.20 24.55
N TYR A 87 -3.52 -14.00 23.98
CA TYR A 87 -3.20 -13.86 22.57
C TYR A 87 -2.13 -12.80 22.38
N TYR A 88 -1.26 -13.04 21.41
CA TYR A 88 -0.30 -12.07 20.92
C TYR A 88 -0.68 -11.65 19.51
N TYR A 89 -0.41 -10.40 19.16
CA TYR A 89 -0.51 -9.93 17.80
C TYR A 89 0.70 -9.06 17.48
N VAL A 90 1.22 -9.20 16.27
CA VAL A 90 2.32 -8.38 15.78
C VAL A 90 1.74 -7.38 14.79
N ARG A 91 2.08 -6.11 14.95
CA ARG A 91 1.78 -5.05 13.98
C ARG A 91 3.07 -4.32 13.63
N VAL A 92 3.36 -4.19 12.34
CA VAL A 92 4.54 -3.50 11.81
C VAL A 92 4.07 -2.33 10.97
N THR A 93 4.68 -1.16 11.19
CA THR A 93 4.46 0.04 10.36
C THR A 93 5.78 0.50 9.78
N GLN A 94 5.75 0.93 8.53
CA GLN A 94 6.89 1.51 7.83
C GLN A 94 6.72 3.03 7.71
N LEU A 95 7.83 3.77 7.65
CA LEU A 95 7.81 5.23 7.50
C LEU A 95 7.15 5.73 6.20
N ASN A 96 6.93 4.85 5.21
CA ASN A 96 6.18 5.15 3.99
C ASN A 96 4.66 4.92 4.14
N GLY A 97 4.18 4.65 5.36
CA GLY A 97 2.77 4.42 5.68
C GLY A 97 2.28 3.00 5.41
N GLN A 98 3.13 2.09 4.92
CA GLN A 98 2.75 0.68 4.78
C GLN A 98 2.64 0.01 6.15
N MET A 99 1.69 -0.91 6.25
CA MET A 99 1.40 -1.62 7.49
C MET A 99 1.14 -3.09 7.21
N ALA A 100 1.60 -3.95 8.11
CA ALA A 100 1.28 -5.36 8.15
C ALA A 100 0.90 -5.76 9.57
N TRP A 101 0.07 -6.78 9.70
CA TRP A 101 -0.29 -7.36 11.00
C TRP A 101 -0.45 -8.86 10.88
N SER A 102 -0.19 -9.57 11.99
CA SER A 102 -0.58 -10.96 12.13
C SER A 102 -2.06 -11.05 12.53
N SER A 103 -2.70 -12.18 12.25
CA SER A 103 -3.85 -12.58 13.06
C SER A 103 -3.42 -12.75 14.53
N PRO A 104 -4.37 -12.72 15.49
CA PRO A 104 -4.08 -13.13 16.85
C PRO A 104 -3.48 -14.54 16.87
N ILE A 105 -2.42 -14.71 17.66
CA ILE A 105 -1.78 -15.99 17.95
C ILE A 105 -2.24 -16.36 19.36
N TRP A 106 -3.18 -17.28 19.44
CA TRP A 106 -3.71 -17.77 20.70
C TRP A 106 -2.71 -18.72 21.35
N VAL A 107 -2.46 -18.50 22.64
CA VAL A 107 -1.59 -19.33 23.45
C VAL A 107 -2.33 -19.75 24.71
N ARG A 108 -2.01 -20.93 25.22
CA ARG A 108 -2.43 -21.35 26.55
C ARG A 108 -1.19 -21.67 27.38
N PHE A 109 -0.97 -20.92 28.45
CA PHE A 109 0.14 -21.12 29.36
C PHE A 109 -0.35 -21.88 30.60
N GLU A 110 0.28 -23.00 30.93
CA GLU A 110 -0.11 -23.81 32.09
C GLU A 110 0.62 -23.42 33.39
N GLY A 111 1.68 -22.61 33.30
CA GLY A 111 2.58 -22.37 34.42
C GLY A 111 3.38 -23.60 34.81
N ASP A 112 4.39 -23.42 35.65
CA ASP A 112 5.06 -24.54 36.31
C ASP A 112 4.12 -25.12 37.39
N SER A 113 3.99 -26.44 37.41
CA SER A 113 3.31 -27.14 38.50
C SER A 113 4.20 -27.11 39.74
N THR A 114 4.02 -26.08 40.57
CA THR A 114 4.51 -26.07 41.96
C THR A 114 3.56 -26.85 42.86
#